data_AF-A0AA43MBZ5-F1
#
_entry.id   AF-A0AA43MBZ5-F1
#
_cell.length_a   1.000
_cell.length_b   1.000
_cell.length_c   1.000
_cell.angle_alpha   90.00
_cell.angle_beta   90.00
_cell.angle_gamma   90.00
#
_symmetry.space_group_name_H-M   'P 1'
#
loop_
_entity.id
_entity.type
_entity.pdbx_description
1 polymer ?
#
loop_
_entity_poly.entity_id
_entity_poly.type
_entity_poly.pdbx_seq_one_letter_code
_entity_poly.pdbx_strand_id
1 'polypeptide(L)'
;MSEEKINKLENLVIDMAIESWRFSRLFVRVASKLDAGDTTKYVNQLRYFQKKIGDSLDEVGLKVVNLEGQVFDAGMAASAINIEDFEASDVLVVEQMIEPVIMGGEGLRRSGVVMVRKV
;
A
#
# COMPACT_ATOMS: atom_id res chain seq x y z
N MET A 1 16.41 24.55 6.56
CA MET A 1 15.27 24.58 5.62
C MET A 1 14.03 25.01 6.40
N SER A 2 13.07 25.72 5.80
CA SER A 2 11.80 26.02 6.48
C SER A 2 10.99 24.75 6.72
N GLU A 3 10.20 24.72 7.78
CA GLU A 3 9.33 23.60 8.14
C GLU A 3 8.34 23.26 7.03
N GLU A 4 7.77 24.28 6.38
CA GLU A 4 6.92 24.12 5.19
C GLU A 4 7.62 23.36 4.06
N LYS A 5 8.91 23.65 3.82
CA LYS A 5 9.68 22.97 2.77
C LYS A 5 9.97 21.52 3.14
N ILE A 6 10.19 21.21 4.41
CA ILE A 6 10.39 19.84 4.90
C ILE A 6 9.10 19.03 4.70
N ASN A 7 7.96 19.56 5.13
CA ASN A 7 6.65 18.93 4.96
C ASN A 7 6.33 18.68 3.48
N LYS A 8 6.65 19.63 2.59
CA LYS A 8 6.48 19.46 1.16
C LYS A 8 7.35 18.32 0.60
N LEU A 9 8.61 18.22 1.02
CA LEU A 9 9.50 17.15 0.57
C LEU A 9 9.05 15.78 1.09
N GLU A 10 8.60 15.71 2.35
CA GLU A 10 8.04 14.48 2.91
C GLU A 10 6.82 14.02 2.10
N ASN A 11 5.89 14.92 1.81
CA ASN A 11 4.72 14.58 0.98
C ASN A 11 5.10 14.09 -0.41
N LEU A 12 6.11 14.70 -1.05
CA LEU A 12 6.61 14.21 -2.34
C LEU A 12 7.21 12.81 -2.25
N VAL A 13 7.91 12.48 -1.15
CA VAL A 13 8.44 11.14 -0.89
C VAL A 13 7.31 10.14 -0.68
N ILE A 14 6.29 10.52 0.08
CA ILE A 14 5.07 9.72 0.30
C ILE A 14 4.36 9.44 -1.02
N ASP A 15 4.16 10.46 -1.86
CA ASP A 15 3.50 10.32 -3.16
C ASP A 15 4.30 9.37 -4.08
N MET A 16 5.63 9.49 -4.12
CA MET A 16 6.48 8.57 -4.88
C MET A 16 6.37 7.12 -4.37
N ALA A 17 6.31 6.92 -3.05
CA ALA A 17 6.11 5.59 -2.47
C ALA A 17 4.76 5.00 -2.84
N ILE A 18 3.68 5.79 -2.80
CA ILE A 18 2.34 5.35 -3.21
C ILE A 18 2.31 4.97 -4.70
N GLU A 19 2.91 5.77 -5.57
CA GLU A 19 2.99 5.43 -7.00
C GLU A 19 3.84 4.18 -7.26
N SER A 20 4.95 4.01 -6.52
CA SER A 20 5.75 2.80 -6.58
C SER A 20 4.95 1.55 -6.17
N TRP A 21 4.07 1.68 -5.17
CA TRP A 21 3.18 0.62 -4.73
C TRP A 21 2.16 0.27 -5.80
N ARG A 22 1.44 1.25 -6.33
CA ARG A 22 0.45 1.05 -7.41
C ARG A 22 1.08 0.37 -8.61
N PHE A 23 2.26 0.82 -9.02
CA PHE A 23 3.02 0.20 -10.09
C PHE A 23 3.39 -1.25 -9.76
N SER A 24 3.83 -1.54 -8.52
CA SER A 24 4.13 -2.91 -8.10
C SER A 24 2.93 -3.85 -8.24
N ARG A 25 1.71 -3.39 -7.92
CA ARG A 25 0.48 -4.18 -8.08
C ARG A 25 0.17 -4.48 -9.54
N LEU A 26 0.31 -3.49 -10.42
CA LEU A 26 0.17 -3.69 -11.86
C LEU A 26 1.21 -4.69 -12.38
N PHE A 27 2.46 -4.55 -11.92
CA PHE A 27 3.56 -5.41 -12.32
C PHE A 27 3.33 -6.88 -11.92
N VAL A 28 2.85 -7.15 -10.70
CA VAL A 28 2.46 -8.51 -10.28
C VAL A 28 1.41 -9.11 -11.22
N ARG A 29 0.37 -8.33 -11.57
CA ARG A 29 -0.71 -8.77 -12.46
C ARG A 29 -0.23 -9.10 -13.87
N VAL A 30 0.79 -8.39 -14.37
CA VAL A 30 1.39 -8.67 -15.67
C VAL A 30 2.33 -9.88 -15.57
N ALA A 31 3.17 -9.93 -14.55
CA ALA A 31 4.13 -11.01 -14.32
C ALA A 31 3.45 -12.37 -14.09
N SER A 32 2.24 -12.39 -13.53
CA SER A 32 1.45 -13.62 -13.35
C SER A 32 0.94 -14.24 -14.66
N LYS A 33 1.08 -13.55 -15.79
CA LYS A 33 0.73 -14.06 -17.13
C LYS A 33 1.92 -14.70 -17.87
N LEU A 34 3.12 -14.61 -17.28
CA LEU A 34 4.33 -15.22 -17.84
C LEU A 34 4.38 -16.71 -17.49
N ASP A 35 5.37 -17.41 -18.05
CA ASP A 35 5.64 -18.78 -17.62
C ASP A 35 6.19 -18.80 -16.19
N ALA A 36 6.11 -19.96 -15.53
CA ALA A 36 6.43 -20.07 -14.10
C ALA A 36 7.90 -19.70 -13.78
N GLY A 37 8.81 -19.91 -14.74
CA GLY A 37 10.22 -19.54 -14.63
C GLY A 37 10.42 -18.02 -14.57
N ASP A 38 9.84 -17.29 -15.53
CA ASP A 38 9.96 -15.83 -15.56
C ASP A 38 9.15 -15.16 -14.44
N THR A 39 7.96 -15.66 -14.10
CA THR A 39 7.17 -15.11 -12.98
C THR A 39 7.98 -15.08 -11.68
N THR A 40 8.67 -16.18 -11.35
CA THR A 40 9.47 -16.27 -10.12
C THR A 40 10.60 -15.23 -10.08
N LYS A 41 11.30 -15.06 -11.21
CA LYS A 41 12.37 -14.07 -11.35
C LYS A 41 11.86 -12.65 -11.13
N TYR A 42 10.76 -12.28 -11.78
CA TYR A 42 10.19 -10.92 -11.68
C TYR A 42 9.59 -10.63 -10.30
N VAL A 43 8.94 -11.61 -9.66
CA VAL A 43 8.45 -11.46 -8.27
C VAL A 43 9.59 -11.21 -7.30
N ASN A 44 10.73 -11.89 -7.45
CA ASN A 44 11.89 -11.64 -6.59
C ASN A 44 12.48 -10.23 -6.80
N GLN A 45 12.54 -9.74 -8.03
CA GLN A 45 12.97 -8.35 -8.31
C GLN A 45 12.01 -7.34 -7.70
N LEU A 46 10.70 -7.58 -7.79
CA LEU A 46 9.71 -6.72 -7.18
C LEU A 46 9.84 -6.68 -5.65
N ARG A 47 10.06 -7.84 -5.01
CA ARG A 47 10.29 -7.92 -3.57
C ARG A 47 11.49 -7.09 -3.14
N TYR A 48 12.59 -7.15 -3.90
CA TYR A 48 13.77 -6.31 -3.63
C TYR A 48 13.47 -4.82 -3.81
N PHE A 49 12.76 -4.44 -4.88
CA PHE A 49 12.34 -3.06 -5.11
C PHE A 49 11.49 -2.52 -3.96
N GLN A 50 10.45 -3.27 -3.55
CA GLN A 50 9.59 -2.89 -2.43
C GLN A 50 10.35 -2.79 -1.12
N LYS A 51 11.30 -3.71 -0.86
CA LYS A 51 12.19 -3.62 0.30
C LYS A 51 13.00 -2.33 0.27
N LYS A 52 13.57 -1.96 -0.88
CA LYS A 52 14.35 -0.73 -1.01
C LYS A 52 13.53 0.54 -0.77
N ILE A 53 12.30 0.60 -1.27
CA ILE A 53 11.38 1.69 -0.95
C ILE A 53 11.09 1.73 0.55
N GLY A 54 10.80 0.58 1.18
CA GLY A 54 10.58 0.47 2.62
C GLY A 54 11.77 0.97 3.45
N ASP A 55 12.98 0.47 3.15
CA ASP A 55 14.23 0.88 3.81
C ASP A 55 14.44 2.41 3.69
N SER A 56 14.19 2.99 2.51
CA SER A 56 14.35 4.44 2.28
C SER A 56 13.30 5.30 3.00
N LEU A 57 12.07 4.78 3.17
CA LEU A 57 11.06 5.45 4.00
C LEU A 57 11.43 5.39 5.49
N ASP A 58 11.93 4.25 5.94
CA ASP A 58 12.36 4.06 7.33
C ASP A 58 13.48 5.06 7.70
N GLU A 59 14.40 5.39 6.78
CA GLU A 59 15.46 6.39 6.99
C GLU A 59 14.93 7.79 7.32
N VAL A 60 13.71 8.11 6.88
CA VAL A 60 13.03 9.39 7.16
C VAL A 60 11.89 9.24 8.17
N GLY A 61 11.82 8.12 8.87
CA GLY A 61 10.83 7.88 9.93
C GLY A 61 9.43 7.55 9.41
N LEU A 62 9.30 7.12 8.16
CA LEU A 62 8.05 6.72 7.53
C LEU A 62 7.98 5.20 7.36
N LYS A 63 6.76 4.63 7.44
CA LYS A 63 6.51 3.19 7.31
C LYS A 63 5.31 2.90 6.42
N VAL A 64 5.49 1.96 5.50
CA VAL A 64 4.40 1.35 4.75
C VAL A 64 3.74 0.28 5.61
N VAL A 65 2.42 0.37 5.79
CA VAL A 65 1.63 -0.63 6.49
C VAL A 65 0.71 -1.33 5.49
N ASN A 66 0.83 -2.66 5.40
CA ASN A 66 -0.05 -3.50 4.60
C ASN A 66 -1.19 -4.05 5.46
N LEU A 67 -2.43 -3.91 4.99
CA LEU A 67 -3.64 -4.38 5.65
C LEU A 67 -4.27 -5.61 4.96
N GLU A 68 -3.71 -6.08 3.84
CA GLU A 68 -4.22 -7.27 3.12
C GLU A 68 -4.34 -8.49 4.05
N GLY A 69 -5.49 -9.17 3.96
CA GLY A 69 -5.83 -10.32 4.79
C GLY A 69 -6.41 -9.99 6.16
N GLN A 70 -6.44 -8.73 6.58
CA GLN A 70 -7.07 -8.31 7.83
C GLN A 70 -8.58 -8.11 7.65
N VAL A 71 -9.36 -8.40 8.70
CA VAL A 71 -10.81 -8.11 8.74
C VAL A 71 -11.00 -6.61 8.64
N PHE A 72 -11.80 -6.15 7.68
CA PHE A 72 -12.02 -4.73 7.46
C PHE A 72 -12.96 -4.15 8.52
N ASP A 73 -12.59 -2.98 9.04
CA ASP A 73 -13.38 -2.18 9.98
C ASP A 73 -13.33 -0.70 9.54
N ALA A 74 -14.43 0.03 9.70
CA ALA A 74 -14.52 1.46 9.46
C ALA A 74 -13.52 2.28 10.29
N GLY A 75 -13.03 1.73 11.41
CA GLY A 75 -11.95 2.34 12.22
C GLY A 75 -10.53 2.18 11.63
N MET A 76 -10.35 1.38 10.58
CA MET A 76 -9.05 1.22 9.94
C MET A 76 -8.59 2.51 9.27
N ALA A 77 -7.28 2.72 9.21
CA ALA A 77 -6.66 3.82 8.47
C ALA A 77 -6.68 3.59 6.94
N ALA A 78 -7.81 3.13 6.40
CA ALA A 78 -8.02 2.92 4.98
C ALA A 78 -9.51 3.04 4.61
N SER A 79 -9.80 3.55 3.41
CA SER A 79 -11.13 3.51 2.83
C SER A 79 -11.28 2.32 1.87
N ALA A 80 -12.47 1.71 1.83
CA ALA A 80 -12.80 0.66 0.89
C ALA A 80 -13.53 1.24 -0.33
N ILE A 81 -13.02 1.01 -1.55
CA ILE A 81 -13.58 1.61 -2.78
C ILE A 81 -14.85 0.92 -3.27
N ASN A 82 -15.08 -0.33 -2.85
CA ASN A 82 -16.21 -1.14 -3.24
C ASN A 82 -17.12 -1.46 -2.04
N ILE A 83 -17.11 -0.60 -1.00
CA ILE A 83 -17.90 -0.82 0.22
C ILE A 83 -19.41 -0.77 -0.05
N GLU A 84 -19.82 -0.02 -1.07
CA GLU A 84 -21.22 0.13 -1.48
C GLU A 84 -21.83 -1.18 -2.02
N ASP A 85 -20.99 -2.18 -2.34
CA ASP A 85 -21.42 -3.49 -2.82
C ASP A 85 -21.84 -4.44 -1.67
N PHE A 86 -21.75 -4.01 -0.41
CA PHE A 86 -21.94 -4.86 0.77
C PHE A 86 -22.92 -4.27 1.79
N GLU A 87 -23.51 -5.15 2.58
CA GLU A 87 -24.41 -4.79 3.67
C GLU A 87 -23.63 -4.52 4.97
N ALA A 88 -24.19 -3.70 5.87
CA ALA A 88 -23.55 -3.37 7.14
C ALA A 88 -23.33 -4.58 8.08
N SER A 89 -24.05 -5.68 7.85
CA SER A 89 -23.90 -6.93 8.60
C SER A 89 -22.87 -7.89 7.99
N ASP A 90 -22.32 -7.58 6.82
CA ASP A 90 -21.32 -8.42 6.17
C ASP A 90 -19.98 -8.35 6.89
N VAL A 91 -19.35 -9.51 7.09
CA VAL A 91 -17.97 -9.58 7.55
C VAL A 91 -17.06 -9.52 6.33
N LEU A 92 -16.29 -8.44 6.26
CA LEU A 92 -15.41 -8.15 5.14
C LEU A 92 -13.95 -8.34 5.53
N VAL A 93 -13.13 -8.73 4.56
CA VAL A 93 -11.68 -8.81 4.68
C VAL A 93 -11.05 -7.96 3.59
N VAL A 94 -9.94 -7.31 3.89
CA VAL A 94 -9.14 -6.59 2.91
C VAL A 94 -8.58 -7.61 1.92
N GLU A 95 -9.14 -7.67 0.73
CA GLU A 95 -8.68 -8.54 -0.36
C GLU A 95 -7.41 -7.99 -0.99
N GLN A 96 -7.45 -6.69 -1.31
CA GLN A 96 -6.38 -6.05 -2.03
C GLN A 96 -6.18 -4.62 -1.53
N MET A 97 -4.92 -4.26 -1.32
CA MET A 97 -4.52 -2.88 -1.05
C MET A 97 -4.15 -2.17 -2.36
N ILE A 98 -4.89 -1.11 -2.67
CA ILE A 98 -4.72 -0.26 -3.86
C ILE A 98 -3.70 0.84 -3.58
N GLU A 99 -3.84 1.51 -2.44
CA GLU A 99 -2.86 2.46 -1.92
C GLU A 99 -2.43 2.04 -0.51
N PRO A 100 -1.12 2.12 -0.21
CA PRO A 100 -0.63 1.76 1.10
C PRO A 100 -1.03 2.78 2.16
N VAL A 101 -1.14 2.32 3.40
CA VAL A 101 -1.15 3.21 4.55
C VAL A 101 0.29 3.65 4.82
N ILE A 102 0.51 4.95 5.00
CA ILE A 102 1.81 5.49 5.42
C ILE A 102 1.71 6.07 6.82
N MET A 103 2.49 5.49 7.73
CA MET A 103 2.67 5.96 9.10
C MET A 103 3.97 6.74 9.22
N GLY A 104 3.99 7.76 10.06
CA GLY A 104 5.19 8.48 10.50
C GLY A 104 5.37 8.35 12.00
N GLY A 105 6.44 8.95 12.54
CA GLY A 105 6.74 8.92 13.97
C GLY A 105 5.62 9.50 14.87
N GLU A 106 4.83 10.44 14.34
CA GLU A 106 3.73 11.10 15.07
C GLU A 106 2.35 10.53 14.73
N GLY A 107 2.28 9.42 13.98
CA GLY A 107 1.03 8.77 13.62
C GLY A 107 0.76 8.75 12.12
N LEU A 108 -0.51 8.77 11.73
CA LEU A 108 -0.92 8.60 10.34
C LEU A 108 -0.47 9.78 9.47
N ARG A 109 0.22 9.49 8.35
CA ARG A 109 0.58 10.49 7.33
C ARG A 109 -0.31 10.37 6.09
N ARG A 110 -0.65 9.14 5.72
CA ARG A 110 -1.52 8.85 4.56
C ARG A 110 -2.41 7.65 4.85
N SER A 111 -3.71 7.85 4.77
CA SER A 111 -4.70 6.75 4.78
C SER A 111 -4.56 5.91 3.51
N GLY A 112 -4.78 4.61 3.64
CA GLY A 112 -4.76 3.67 2.52
C GLY A 112 -6.07 3.63 1.77
N VAL A 113 -6.04 2.91 0.65
CA VAL A 113 -7.23 2.63 -0.17
C VAL A 113 -7.23 1.13 -0.47
N VAL A 114 -8.35 0.46 -0.21
CA VAL A 114 -8.46 -0.99 -0.30
C VAL A 114 -9.67 -1.42 -1.13
N MET A 115 -9.60 -2.63 -1.67
CA MET A 115 -10.76 -3.42 -2.05
C MET A 115 -11.00 -4.48 -1.00
N VAL A 116 -12.26 -4.67 -0.66
CA VAL A 116 -12.70 -5.67 0.32
C VAL A 116 -13.52 -6.75 -0.36
N ARG A 117 -13.54 -7.92 0.25
CA ARG A 117 -14.43 -9.02 -0.13
C ARG A 117 -15.11 -9.58 1.11
N LYS A 118 -16.27 -10.21 0.92
CA LYS A 118 -16.91 -11.01 1.96
C LYS A 118 -16.07 -12.25 2.28
N VAL A 119 -16.02 -12.62 3.56
CA VAL A 119 -15.33 -13.84 4.04
C VAL A 119 -15.98 -15.09 3.49
#